data_AF-A0A2E7T158-F1
#
_entry.id   AF-A0A2E7T158-F1
#
_cell.length_a   1.000
_cell.length_b   1.000
_cell.length_c   1.000
_cell.angle_alpha   90.00
_cell.angle_beta   90.00
_cell.angle_gamma   90.00
#
_symmetry.space_group_name_H-M   'P 1'
#
loop_
_entity.id
_entity.type
_entity.pdbx_description
1 polymer ?
#
loop_
_entity_poly.entity_id
_entity_poly.type
_entity_poly.pdbx_seq_one_letter_code
_entity_poly.pdbx_strand_id
1 'polypeptide(L)'
;MDKRATITILVGLGIFVVGIIGFVIGGFGIAGIEESMEFTLEEVNNGTISIEDRDGYGELGVTFWVQGEYLDDDKNGIWDACETVTITVTETPEISERWDDNAQTLAGGFYSEVVFDYDGRESSDCSSDPFNKNLDRSEKGYVKIGRACLGCLAGDFRFESNTNVSVTYDDILIAEVGEDVGLIAMGFLGGS
;
A
#
# COMPACT_ATOMS: atom_id res chain seq x y z
N MET A 1 -31.78 -48.10 -38.05
CA MET A 1 -31.43 -46.88 -37.30
C MET A 1 -32.74 -46.23 -36.90
N ASP A 2 -33.12 -46.43 -35.62
CA ASP A 2 -34.44 -46.08 -35.11
C ASP A 2 -34.35 -45.25 -33.82
N LYS A 3 -35.12 -44.15 -33.80
CA LYS A 3 -35.94 -43.59 -32.70
C LYS A 3 -35.29 -42.82 -31.52
N ARG A 4 -35.38 -41.48 -31.62
CA ARG A 4 -36.08 -40.51 -30.73
C ARG A 4 -36.04 -40.68 -29.19
N ALA A 5 -35.64 -39.57 -28.54
CA ALA A 5 -36.21 -38.90 -27.33
C ALA A 5 -35.50 -39.02 -25.96
N THR A 6 -34.97 -37.86 -25.53
CA THR A 6 -35.19 -37.11 -24.26
C THR A 6 -35.20 -37.83 -22.91
N ILE A 7 -34.33 -37.39 -21.98
CA ILE A 7 -34.65 -36.97 -20.58
C ILE A 7 -33.58 -35.96 -20.11
N THR A 8 -34.07 -34.87 -19.52
CA THR A 8 -33.39 -33.72 -18.92
C THR A 8 -33.31 -33.90 -17.38
N ILE A 9 -32.45 -33.13 -16.70
CA ILE A 9 -32.60 -32.54 -15.33
C ILE A 9 -31.56 -32.96 -14.26
N LEU A 10 -30.66 -31.99 -14.00
CA LEU A 10 -30.14 -31.43 -12.73
C LEU A 10 -29.60 -32.33 -11.62
N VAL A 11 -28.30 -32.20 -11.30
CA VAL A 11 -27.65 -31.88 -9.99
C VAL A 11 -26.17 -31.58 -10.32
N GLY A 12 -25.50 -30.49 -9.94
CA GLY A 12 -25.78 -29.50 -8.93
C GLY A 12 -25.30 -28.10 -9.35
N LEU A 13 -26.26 -27.19 -9.27
CA LEU A 13 -26.11 -25.84 -8.80
C LEU A 13 -25.15 -25.79 -7.59
N GLY A 14 -24.02 -25.12 -7.77
CA GLY A 14 -23.10 -24.72 -6.71
C GLY A 14 -22.59 -23.32 -7.02
N ILE A 15 -23.50 -22.35 -6.92
CA ILE A 15 -23.13 -20.94 -6.82
C ILE A 15 -22.23 -20.81 -5.59
N PHE A 16 -20.96 -20.43 -5.78
CA PHE A 16 -20.24 -19.70 -4.74
C PHE A 16 -20.09 -18.25 -5.20
N VAL A 17 -20.89 -17.44 -4.53
CA VAL A 17 -20.92 -16.00 -4.50
C VAL A 17 -19.66 -15.51 -3.79
N VAL A 18 -19.05 -14.47 -4.37
CA VAL A 18 -18.19 -13.47 -3.73
C VAL A 18 -16.82 -13.93 -3.23
N GLY A 19 -15.81 -13.26 -3.79
CA GLY A 19 -14.43 -13.27 -3.36
C GLY A 19 -13.58 -12.80 -4.52
N ILE A 20 -13.61 -11.49 -4.81
CA ILE A 20 -12.55 -10.87 -5.61
C ILE A 20 -11.30 -10.98 -4.73
N ILE A 21 -10.59 -12.10 -4.83
CA ILE A 21 -9.24 -12.22 -4.32
C ILE A 21 -8.37 -11.75 -5.49
N GLY A 22 -7.97 -10.47 -5.44
CA GLY A 22 -6.92 -9.95 -6.29
C GLY A 22 -5.61 -10.64 -5.92
N PHE A 23 -5.34 -11.79 -6.55
CA PHE A 23 -4.06 -12.47 -6.44
C PHE A 23 -3.11 -11.80 -7.44
N VAL A 24 -2.36 -10.78 -7.00
CA VAL A 24 -1.34 -10.12 -7.82
C VAL A 24 -0.02 -10.85 -7.57
N ILE A 25 0.41 -11.62 -8.57
CA ILE A 25 1.76 -12.17 -8.64
C ILE A 25 2.66 -11.01 -9.10
N GLY A 26 3.45 -10.44 -8.18
CA GLY A 26 4.52 -9.50 -8.52
C GLY A 26 5.55 -10.17 -9.41
N GLY A 27 5.52 -9.85 -10.71
CA GLY A 27 6.44 -10.41 -11.69
C GLY A 27 7.78 -9.70 -11.65
N PHE A 28 8.82 -10.37 -11.17
CA PHE A 28 10.20 -9.90 -11.28
C PHE A 28 10.60 -9.69 -12.75
N GLY A 29 10.83 -8.43 -13.13
CA GLY A 29 11.34 -8.04 -14.44
C GLY A 29 12.32 -6.88 -14.32
N ILE A 30 13.61 -7.19 -14.20
CA ILE A 30 14.73 -6.24 -14.37
C ILE A 30 14.62 -5.49 -15.71
N ALA A 31 14.03 -4.29 -15.72
CA ALA A 31 14.14 -3.31 -16.81
C ALA A 31 13.73 -1.88 -16.34
N GLY A 32 14.75 -1.07 -16.07
CA GLY A 32 14.83 0.40 -16.07
C GLY A 32 13.56 1.26 -15.99
N ILE A 33 13.47 2.08 -14.93
CA ILE A 33 12.95 3.47 -14.92
C ILE A 33 11.53 3.69 -15.52
N GLU A 34 10.72 2.64 -15.70
CA GLU A 34 9.27 2.72 -15.93
C GLU A 34 8.46 2.00 -14.82
N GLU A 35 9.14 1.35 -13.88
CA GLU A 35 8.54 0.49 -12.82
C GLU A 35 8.04 1.27 -11.58
N SER A 36 8.36 2.56 -11.43
CA SER A 36 8.03 3.33 -10.21
C SER A 36 6.61 3.89 -10.15
N MET A 37 5.78 3.64 -11.18
CA MET A 37 4.42 4.19 -11.29
C MET A 37 3.31 3.14 -11.33
N GLU A 38 3.63 1.84 -11.24
CA GLU A 38 2.60 0.79 -11.16
C GLU A 38 2.03 0.74 -9.74
N PHE A 39 0.78 0.29 -9.61
CA PHE A 39 0.16 0.01 -8.32
C PHE A 39 0.17 -1.50 -8.10
N THR A 40 0.51 -1.93 -6.89
CA THR A 40 0.38 -3.34 -6.49
C THR A 40 -1.08 -3.77 -6.47
N LEU A 41 -1.97 -2.87 -6.00
CA LEU A 41 -3.41 -3.02 -6.09
C LEU A 41 -3.99 -1.69 -6.57
N GLU A 42 -4.88 -1.72 -7.55
CA GLU A 42 -5.47 -0.50 -8.11
C GLU A 42 -6.99 -0.49 -7.91
N GLU A 43 -7.50 0.62 -7.37
CA GLU A 43 -8.95 0.89 -7.23
C GLU A 43 -9.72 -0.21 -6.49
N VAL A 44 -9.20 -0.64 -5.33
CA VAL A 44 -9.80 -1.68 -4.48
C VAL A 44 -10.30 -1.11 -3.15
N ASN A 45 -11.30 -1.76 -2.55
CA ASN A 45 -11.78 -1.44 -1.20
C ASN A 45 -11.35 -2.44 -0.12
N ASN A 46 -10.61 -3.47 -0.51
CA ASN A 46 -9.93 -4.42 0.36
C ASN A 46 -8.82 -5.09 -0.45
N GLY A 47 -7.82 -5.63 0.22
CA GLY A 47 -6.74 -6.30 -0.47
C GLY A 47 -5.84 -7.08 0.47
N THR A 48 -5.18 -8.08 -0.10
CA THR A 48 -4.12 -8.84 0.56
C THR A 48 -2.83 -8.67 -0.25
N ILE A 49 -1.76 -8.33 0.45
CA ILE A 49 -0.40 -8.21 -0.11
C ILE A 49 0.48 -9.19 0.66
N SER A 50 1.20 -10.05 -0.05
CA SER A 50 2.23 -10.90 0.54
C SER A 50 3.50 -10.08 0.69
N ILE A 51 3.86 -9.73 1.93
CA ILE A 51 5.11 -9.05 2.26
C ILE A 51 6.25 -10.04 2.13
N GLU A 52 7.27 -9.68 1.35
CA GLU A 52 8.52 -10.41 1.23
C GLU A 52 9.58 -9.70 2.06
N ASP A 53 10.19 -10.38 3.02
CA ASP A 53 11.33 -9.87 3.79
C ASP A 53 12.51 -10.82 3.58
N ARG A 54 13.44 -10.41 2.73
CA ARG A 54 14.53 -11.30 2.27
C ARG A 54 15.73 -11.32 3.20
N ASP A 55 15.98 -10.21 3.88
CA ASP A 55 17.12 -10.06 4.78
C ASP A 55 16.75 -10.27 6.26
N GLY A 56 15.45 -10.39 6.55
CA GLY A 56 14.93 -10.59 7.90
C GLY A 56 14.98 -9.31 8.73
N TYR A 57 15.12 -8.14 8.10
CA TYR A 57 15.20 -6.85 8.78
C TYR A 57 13.83 -6.18 8.90
N GLY A 58 12.90 -6.54 8.02
CA GLY A 58 11.58 -5.94 7.89
C GLY A 58 11.54 -4.87 6.80
N GLU A 59 10.34 -4.62 6.28
CA GLU A 59 10.09 -3.83 5.09
C GLU A 59 9.63 -2.39 5.39
N LEU A 60 9.76 -1.47 4.43
CA LEU A 60 9.19 -0.11 4.57
C LEU A 60 7.67 -0.13 4.58
N GLY A 61 7.04 -1.22 4.12
CA GLY A 61 5.61 -1.46 4.20
C GLY A 61 4.87 -1.15 2.91
N VAL A 62 3.67 -0.56 3.03
CA VAL A 62 2.81 -0.24 1.90
C VAL A 62 2.35 1.22 1.96
N THR A 63 2.19 1.86 0.81
CA THR A 63 1.66 3.22 0.69
C THR A 63 0.27 3.22 0.06
N PHE A 64 -0.64 3.99 0.66
CA PHE A 64 -2.03 4.14 0.20
C PHE A 64 -2.22 5.45 -0.57
N TRP A 65 -2.90 5.31 -1.69
CA TRP A 65 -3.24 6.38 -2.62
C TRP A 65 -4.75 6.40 -2.86
N VAL A 66 -5.31 7.59 -3.06
CA VAL A 66 -6.71 7.77 -3.43
C VAL A 66 -6.81 8.76 -4.59
N GLN A 67 -7.79 8.58 -5.47
CA GLN A 67 -8.06 9.58 -6.51
C GLN A 67 -8.53 10.89 -5.88
N GLY A 68 -7.93 12.00 -6.30
CA GLY A 68 -8.29 13.32 -5.82
C GLY A 68 -7.18 14.35 -5.97
N GLU A 69 -7.34 15.44 -5.23
CA GLU A 69 -6.41 16.56 -5.15
C GLU A 69 -6.23 16.92 -3.67
N TYR A 70 -5.10 17.54 -3.33
CA TYR A 70 -4.88 18.08 -1.98
C TYR A 70 -5.68 19.37 -1.80
N LEU A 71 -6.88 19.21 -1.24
CA LEU A 71 -7.84 20.25 -0.89
C LEU A 71 -8.13 20.23 0.62
N ASP A 72 -8.42 21.40 1.16
CA ASP A 72 -8.83 21.64 2.55
C ASP A 72 -9.95 22.68 2.48
N ASP A 73 -11.10 22.22 1.99
CA ASP A 73 -12.23 23.08 1.64
C ASP A 73 -12.91 23.65 2.89
N ASP A 74 -12.93 22.88 3.99
CA ASP A 74 -13.51 23.29 5.27
C ASP A 74 -12.55 24.12 6.15
N LYS A 75 -11.26 24.18 5.77
CA LYS A 75 -10.19 24.95 6.41
C LYS A 75 -9.89 24.49 7.83
N ASN A 76 -10.03 23.21 8.09
CA ASN A 76 -9.72 22.62 9.39
C ASN A 76 -8.21 22.30 9.55
N GLY A 77 -7.43 22.44 8.46
CA GLY A 77 -5.98 22.24 8.47
C GLY A 77 -5.56 20.80 8.19
N ILE A 78 -6.45 19.95 7.68
CA ILE A 78 -6.19 18.56 7.25
C ILE A 78 -6.61 18.46 5.79
N TRP A 79 -5.91 17.63 4.99
CA TRP A 79 -6.39 17.37 3.64
C TRP A 79 -7.69 16.57 3.65
N ASP A 80 -8.70 17.01 2.90
CA ASP A 80 -10.04 16.40 2.82
C ASP A 80 -9.97 14.89 2.50
N ALA A 81 -8.98 14.50 1.68
CA ALA A 81 -8.72 13.11 1.30
C ALA A 81 -8.36 12.21 2.49
N CYS A 82 -7.68 12.74 3.51
CA CYS A 82 -7.31 11.97 4.70
C CYS A 82 -8.43 11.86 5.72
N GLU A 83 -9.38 12.79 5.71
CA GLU A 83 -10.53 12.73 6.61
C GLU A 83 -11.63 11.82 6.09
N THR A 84 -11.77 11.76 4.76
CA THR A 84 -12.84 10.99 4.12
C THR A 84 -12.48 9.51 3.97
N VAL A 85 -11.19 9.18 3.91
CA VAL A 85 -10.70 7.80 3.74
C VAL A 85 -10.42 7.16 5.08
N THR A 86 -10.97 5.97 5.31
CA THR A 86 -10.70 5.14 6.48
C THR A 86 -10.14 3.81 6.03
N ILE A 87 -8.90 3.52 6.42
CA ILE A 87 -8.22 2.24 6.20
C ILE A 87 -8.20 1.47 7.51
N THR A 88 -8.71 0.24 7.47
CA THR A 88 -8.67 -0.70 8.59
C THR A 88 -7.79 -1.87 8.23
N VAL A 89 -6.66 -2.00 8.90
CA VAL A 89 -5.80 -3.18 8.77
C VAL A 89 -6.43 -4.33 9.53
N THR A 90 -6.65 -5.46 8.86
CA THR A 90 -7.34 -6.65 9.40
C THR A 90 -6.39 -7.82 9.65
N GLU A 91 -5.20 -7.78 9.05
CA GLU A 91 -4.16 -8.79 9.22
C GLU A 91 -2.79 -8.13 9.00
N THR A 92 -1.84 -8.41 9.88
CA THR A 92 -0.46 -7.92 9.81
C THR A 92 0.50 -9.06 10.03
N PRO A 93 1.63 -9.10 9.31
CA PRO A 93 2.79 -9.90 9.68
C PRO A 93 3.36 -9.51 11.05
N GLU A 94 4.32 -10.29 11.54
CA GLU A 94 5.12 -9.93 12.70
C GLU A 94 5.97 -8.69 12.41
N ILE A 95 6.20 -7.84 13.41
CA ILE A 95 7.02 -6.64 13.28
C ILE A 95 8.44 -6.94 13.76
N SER A 96 9.43 -6.56 12.96
CA SER A 96 10.84 -6.75 13.27
C SER A 96 11.25 -6.03 14.56
N GLU A 97 11.78 -6.78 15.53
CA GLU A 97 12.37 -6.21 16.77
C GLU A 97 13.61 -5.34 16.48
N ARG A 98 14.15 -5.38 15.27
CA ARG A 98 15.32 -4.56 14.86
C ARG A 98 14.93 -3.18 14.35
N TRP A 99 13.65 -2.97 14.06
CA TRP A 99 13.14 -1.66 13.65
C TRP A 99 13.02 -0.72 14.86
N ASP A 100 12.79 0.57 14.60
CA ASP A 100 12.57 1.55 15.66
C ASP A 100 11.29 1.30 16.48
N ASP A 101 11.22 1.99 17.63
CA ASP A 101 10.06 1.92 18.54
C ASP A 101 8.76 2.41 17.88
N ASN A 102 8.85 3.20 16.81
CA ASN A 102 7.69 3.72 16.09
C ASN A 102 6.99 2.60 15.31
N ALA A 103 7.72 1.75 14.58
CA ALA A 103 7.14 0.56 13.94
C ALA A 103 6.45 -0.36 14.93
N GLN A 104 7.05 -0.56 16.10
CA GLN A 104 6.47 -1.37 17.17
C GLN A 104 5.18 -0.76 17.72
N THR A 105 5.12 0.57 17.84
CA THR A 105 3.93 1.30 18.28
C THR A 105 2.80 1.23 17.25
N LEU A 106 3.15 1.35 15.97
CA LEU A 106 2.20 1.25 14.86
C LEU A 106 1.68 -0.18 14.68
N ALA A 107 2.47 -1.19 15.07
CA ALA A 107 2.11 -2.60 15.01
C ALA A 107 1.58 -3.02 13.62
N GLY A 108 2.20 -2.49 12.56
CA GLY A 108 1.79 -2.70 11.17
C GLY A 108 0.48 -2.01 10.75
N GLY A 109 -0.17 -1.28 11.64
CA GLY A 109 -1.38 -0.52 11.38
C GLY A 109 -1.19 0.63 10.40
N PHE A 110 -2.32 1.14 9.89
CA PHE A 110 -2.34 2.33 9.05
C PHE A 110 -2.02 3.58 9.87
N TYR A 111 -1.22 4.47 9.29
CA TYR A 111 -0.94 5.78 9.82
C TYR A 111 -0.90 6.83 8.70
N SER A 112 -1.38 8.03 9.03
CA SER A 112 -1.35 9.15 8.09
C SER A 112 0.07 9.63 7.86
N GLU A 113 0.43 9.72 6.59
CA GLU A 113 1.73 10.23 6.16
C GLU A 113 1.61 10.65 4.69
N VAL A 114 1.51 11.95 4.45
CA VAL A 114 1.60 12.48 3.08
C VAL A 114 3.07 12.62 2.69
N VAL A 115 3.81 13.50 3.35
CA VAL A 115 5.27 13.61 3.23
C VAL A 115 5.87 13.45 4.63
N PHE A 116 6.76 12.47 4.79
CA PHE A 116 7.53 12.32 6.01
C PHE A 116 8.40 13.57 6.23
N ASP A 117 8.40 14.06 7.45
CA ASP A 117 9.25 15.17 7.90
C ASP A 117 9.12 16.46 7.07
N TYR A 118 7.92 16.75 6.58
CA TYR A 118 7.68 17.98 5.81
C TYR A 118 7.98 19.26 6.63
N ASP A 119 7.93 19.17 7.96
CA ASP A 119 8.13 20.26 8.91
C ASP A 119 9.50 20.27 9.61
N GLY A 120 10.38 19.30 9.32
CA GLY A 120 11.72 19.17 9.92
C GLY A 120 11.70 18.73 11.39
N ARG A 121 10.67 17.98 11.80
CA ARG A 121 10.45 17.47 13.16
C ARG A 121 10.24 15.95 13.24
N GLU A 122 10.65 15.23 12.20
CA GLU A 122 10.50 13.78 12.06
C GLU A 122 9.02 13.34 12.19
N SER A 123 8.12 14.11 11.58
CA SER A 123 6.67 13.94 11.71
C SER A 123 6.04 13.23 10.50
N SER A 124 5.02 12.40 10.77
CA SER A 124 4.14 11.81 9.75
C SER A 124 2.71 12.23 10.07
N ASP A 125 2.07 12.98 9.17
CA ASP A 125 0.68 13.39 9.33
C ASP A 125 -0.03 13.61 7.98
N CYS A 126 -1.23 14.21 8.05
CA CYS A 126 -1.94 14.69 6.88
C CYS A 126 -2.38 16.17 7.00
N SER A 127 -1.50 16.99 7.58
CA SER A 127 -1.72 18.42 7.71
C SER A 127 -1.80 19.11 6.34
N SER A 128 -2.75 20.02 6.18
CA SER A 128 -2.95 20.87 5.01
C SER A 128 -1.87 21.96 4.93
N ASP A 129 -0.66 21.55 4.53
CA ASP A 129 0.48 22.44 4.34
C ASP A 129 1.01 22.35 2.89
N PRO A 130 1.35 23.47 2.21
CA PRO A 130 1.90 23.43 0.87
C PRO A 130 3.13 22.52 0.67
N PHE A 131 3.93 22.29 1.72
CA PHE A 131 5.08 21.38 1.72
C PHE A 131 4.69 19.93 2.02
N ASN A 132 3.53 19.70 2.63
CA ASN A 132 2.99 18.36 2.89
C ASN A 132 2.13 17.85 1.73
N LYS A 133 2.71 17.80 0.53
CA LYS A 133 2.06 17.28 -0.68
C LYS A 133 3.00 16.35 -1.42
N ASN A 134 2.66 15.06 -1.49
CA ASN A 134 3.34 14.15 -2.41
C ASN A 134 2.72 14.28 -3.80
N LEU A 135 3.50 14.76 -4.78
CA LEU A 135 3.05 15.02 -6.15
C LEU A 135 3.45 13.94 -7.16
N ASP A 136 4.09 12.85 -6.72
CA ASP A 136 4.69 11.82 -7.58
C ASP A 136 3.67 11.17 -8.54
N ARG A 137 2.39 11.15 -8.14
CA ARG A 137 1.28 10.57 -8.90
C ARG A 137 0.17 11.57 -9.23
N SER A 138 0.46 12.87 -9.10
CA SER A 138 -0.51 13.94 -9.38
C SER A 138 -0.97 13.95 -10.85
N GLU A 139 -0.11 13.59 -11.81
CA GLU A 139 -0.47 13.48 -13.24
C GLU A 139 -1.52 12.38 -13.51
N LYS A 140 -1.60 11.37 -12.64
CA LYS A 140 -2.61 10.31 -12.67
C LYS A 140 -3.84 10.64 -11.81
N GLY A 141 -3.85 11.81 -11.16
CA GLY A 141 -4.93 12.25 -10.28
C GLY A 141 -4.99 11.54 -8.93
N TYR A 142 -3.85 11.08 -8.40
CA TYR A 142 -3.77 10.44 -7.09
C TYR A 142 -3.07 11.31 -6.05
N VAL A 143 -3.53 11.20 -4.80
CA VAL A 143 -2.90 11.77 -3.61
C VAL A 143 -2.51 10.64 -2.65
N LYS A 144 -1.38 10.80 -1.96
CA LYS A 144 -0.95 9.90 -0.88
C LYS A 144 -1.67 10.30 0.39
N ILE A 145 -2.17 9.31 1.14
CA ILE A 145 -2.91 9.55 2.39
C ILE A 145 -2.25 8.92 3.61
N GLY A 146 -1.36 7.96 3.40
CA GLY A 146 -0.68 7.29 4.50
C GLY A 146 -0.03 5.99 4.10
N ARG A 147 0.49 5.30 5.11
CA ARG A 147 1.24 4.07 4.97
C ARG A 147 0.80 3.06 6.02
N ALA A 148 1.20 1.81 5.85
CA ALA A 148 1.02 0.76 6.83
C ALA A 148 2.14 -0.26 6.73
N CYS A 149 2.16 -1.22 7.64
CA CYS A 149 3.13 -2.32 7.66
C CYS A 149 4.60 -1.87 7.77
N LEU A 150 4.87 -0.75 8.44
CA LEU A 150 6.24 -0.31 8.71
C LEU A 150 6.96 -1.35 9.58
N GLY A 151 8.10 -1.86 9.12
CA GLY A 151 8.90 -2.86 9.82
C GLY A 151 8.29 -4.26 9.82
N CYS A 152 7.28 -4.53 8.99
CA CYS A 152 6.72 -5.88 8.83
C CYS A 152 7.75 -6.86 8.28
N LEU A 153 7.85 -8.03 8.91
CA LEU A 153 8.53 -9.20 8.38
C LEU A 153 7.67 -9.87 7.29
N ALA A 154 8.18 -10.96 6.72
CA ALA A 154 7.47 -11.73 5.71
C ALA A 154 6.13 -12.29 6.22
N GLY A 155 5.07 -12.13 5.43
CA GLY A 155 3.74 -12.64 5.76
C GLY A 155 2.62 -11.92 5.00
N ASP A 156 1.38 -12.27 5.32
CA ASP A 156 0.21 -11.66 4.69
C ASP A 156 -0.19 -10.37 5.41
N PHE A 157 -0.27 -9.27 4.66
CA PHE A 157 -0.88 -8.02 5.09
C PHE A 157 -2.25 -7.88 4.44
N ARG A 158 -3.30 -7.61 5.24
CA ARG A 158 -4.67 -7.41 4.73
C ARG A 158 -5.31 -6.16 5.28
N PHE A 159 -6.02 -5.43 4.42
CA PHE A 159 -6.76 -4.23 4.78
C PHE A 159 -8.17 -4.20 4.19
N GLU A 160 -9.01 -3.35 4.76
CA GLU A 160 -10.30 -2.90 4.23
C GLU A 160 -10.32 -1.36 4.19
N SER A 161 -11.08 -0.81 3.26
CA SER A 161 -11.25 0.63 3.05
C SER A 161 -12.71 0.97 2.83
N ASN A 162 -13.16 2.12 3.34
CA ASN A 162 -14.51 2.63 3.08
C ASN A 162 -14.71 3.15 1.64
N THR A 163 -13.62 3.42 0.92
CA THR A 163 -13.61 3.86 -0.48
C THR A 163 -12.56 3.09 -1.29
N ASN A 164 -12.56 3.26 -2.61
CA ASN A 164 -11.50 2.72 -3.44
C ASN A 164 -10.16 3.40 -3.15
N VAL A 165 -9.13 2.59 -2.99
CA VAL A 165 -7.74 3.02 -2.85
C VAL A 165 -6.85 2.20 -3.77
N SER A 166 -5.74 2.80 -4.14
CA SER A 166 -4.64 2.13 -4.82
C SER A 166 -3.45 2.02 -3.87
N VAL A 167 -2.72 0.93 -3.94
CA VAL A 167 -1.66 0.59 -2.97
C VAL A 167 -0.38 0.28 -3.70
N THR A 168 0.74 0.79 -3.20
CA THR A 168 2.08 0.36 -3.60
C THR A 168 2.72 -0.43 -2.47
N TYR A 169 3.37 -1.54 -2.81
CA TYR A 169 4.27 -2.24 -1.90
C TYR A 169 5.66 -1.61 -2.00
N ASP A 170 6.14 -1.09 -0.87
CA ASP A 170 7.39 -0.35 -0.79
C ASP A 170 8.50 -1.31 -0.30
N ASP A 171 9.02 -2.12 -1.23
CA ASP A 171 10.07 -3.12 -0.98
C ASP A 171 11.44 -2.44 -0.78
N ILE A 172 12.20 -2.88 0.23
CA ILE A 172 13.62 -2.53 0.37
C ILE A 172 14.48 -3.66 -0.20
N LEU A 173 15.02 -3.44 -1.39
CA LEU A 173 16.15 -4.25 -1.85
C LEU A 173 17.44 -3.83 -1.10
N ILE A 174 17.63 -4.31 0.14
CA ILE A 174 18.90 -4.15 0.88
C ILE A 174 19.97 -5.16 0.39
N ALA A 175 19.57 -6.19 -0.36
CA ALA A 175 20.52 -7.17 -0.86
C ALA A 175 21.32 -6.65 -2.06
N GLU A 176 22.62 -6.44 -1.81
CA GLU A 176 23.72 -6.44 -2.79
C GLU A 176 24.23 -5.08 -3.27
N VAL A 177 24.17 -4.05 -2.43
CA VAL A 177 25.10 -2.94 -2.57
C VAL A 177 26.31 -3.18 -1.68
N GLY A 178 27.39 -3.69 -2.27
CA GLY A 178 28.71 -3.64 -1.65
C GLY A 178 28.99 -2.23 -1.15
N GLU A 179 29.77 -2.12 -0.08
CA GLU A 179 30.04 -0.96 0.81
C GLU A 179 30.28 0.44 0.19
N ASP A 180 30.11 0.67 -1.12
CA ASP A 180 30.50 1.88 -1.84
C ASP A 180 29.43 2.53 -2.76
N VAL A 181 28.16 2.10 -2.79
CA VAL A 181 27.13 2.78 -3.63
C VAL A 181 25.84 3.09 -2.86
N GLY A 182 25.69 4.32 -2.38
CA GLY A 182 24.40 4.82 -1.88
C GLY A 182 23.30 4.81 -2.95
N LEU A 183 22.04 4.83 -2.48
CA LEU A 183 20.76 4.71 -3.19
C LEU A 183 20.31 3.24 -3.39
N ILE A 184 19.23 2.78 -2.77
CA ILE A 184 17.85 3.24 -3.02
C ILE A 184 17.09 3.44 -1.68
N ALA A 185 17.29 4.60 -1.08
CA ALA A 185 16.44 5.17 -0.03
C ALA A 185 16.12 6.63 -0.37
N MET A 186 15.87 6.91 -1.66
CA MET A 186 15.65 8.26 -2.20
C MET A 186 14.23 8.79 -1.93
N GLY A 187 13.75 8.61 -0.70
CA GLY A 187 12.44 9.10 -0.27
C GLY A 187 12.23 9.10 1.24
N PHE A 188 13.07 8.41 2.02
CA PHE A 188 12.97 8.33 3.49
C PHE A 188 14.13 9.01 4.23
N LEU A 189 15.08 9.64 3.53
CA LEU A 189 16.20 10.39 4.11
C LEU A 189 16.38 11.77 3.44
N GLY A 190 15.33 12.59 3.43
CA GLY A 190 15.46 14.03 3.26
C GLY A 190 15.20 14.69 4.61
N GLY A 191 16.07 15.50 5.21
CA GLY A 191 17.38 15.99 4.78
C GLY A 191 18.13 16.63 5.95
N SER A 192 19.44 16.84 5.80
CA SER A 192 20.18 17.83 6.59
C SER A 192 19.99 19.24 6.02
#